data_AF-A0A399WFH7-F1
#
_entry.id   AF-A0A399WFH7-F1
#
_cell.length_a   1.000
_cell.length_b   1.000
_cell.length_c   1.000
_cell.angle_alpha   90.00
_cell.angle_beta   90.00
_cell.angle_gamma   90.00
#
_symmetry.space_group_name_H-M   'P 1'
#
loop_
_entity.id
_entity.type
_entity.pdbx_description
1 polymer ?
#
loop_
_entity_poly.entity_id
_entity_poly.type
_entity_poly.pdbx_seq_one_letter_code
_entity_poly.pdbx_strand_id
1 'polypeptide(L)' 'MNDEEIDFSDIPEIGPEKFAKAMVRKGLKTSSGKVLLTLRIDEDVVSWFRKRGRGYQTKINALLRAYMEAHK' A
#
# COMPACT_ATOMS: atom_id res chain seq x y z
N MET A 1 22.53 23.31 8.82
CA MET A 1 22.58 21.97 9.42
C MET A 1 23.68 21.24 8.73
N ASN A 2 24.72 20.93 9.49
CA ASN A 2 25.82 20.12 9.01
C ASN A 2 25.57 18.68 9.45
N ASP A 3 26.04 17.71 8.67
CA ASP A 3 25.84 16.28 8.95
C ASP A 3 26.39 15.86 10.33
N GLU A 4 27.36 16.60 10.86
CA GLU A 4 27.98 16.42 12.18
C GLU A 4 27.01 16.68 13.35
N GLU A 5 25.91 17.40 13.11
CA GLU A 5 24.89 17.73 14.12
C GLU A 5 23.79 16.67 14.22
N ILE A 6 23.84 15.60 13.42
CA ILE A 6 22.82 14.54 13.39
C ILE A 6 23.10 13.54 14.52
N ASP A 7 22.15 13.42 15.45
CA ASP A 7 22.16 12.43 16.53
C ASP A 7 21.70 11.05 16.00
N PHE A 8 22.52 10.03 16.25
CA PHE A 8 22.26 8.62 15.88
C PHE A 8 22.12 7.71 17.11
N SER A 9 21.98 8.28 18.31
CA SER A 9 21.91 7.52 19.57
C SER A 9 20.77 6.50 19.62
N ASP A 10 19.69 6.73 18.88
CA ASP A 10 18.52 5.85 18.77
C ASP A 10 18.59 4.84 17.61
N ILE A 11 19.47 5.08 16.62
CA ILE A 11 19.59 4.28 15.40
C ILE A 11 21.07 3.89 15.20
N PRO A 12 21.56 2.89 15.96
CA PRO A 12 22.93 2.45 15.84
C PRO A 12 23.19 1.83 14.47
N GLU A 13 24.38 2.07 13.91
CA GLU A 13 24.76 1.52 12.62
C GLU A 13 24.67 -0.01 12.56
N ILE A 14 24.19 -0.50 11.41
CA ILE A 14 24.11 -1.94 11.13
C ILE A 14 25.45 -2.38 10.53
N GLY A 15 26.34 -2.83 11.41
CA GLY A 15 27.61 -3.45 10.99
C GLY A 15 27.42 -4.83 10.33
N PRO A 16 28.48 -5.37 9.71
CA PRO A 16 28.43 -6.63 8.96
C PRO A 16 27.89 -7.82 9.76
N GLU A 17 28.22 -7.90 11.06
CA GLU A 17 27.76 -8.97 11.95
C GLU A 17 26.25 -8.91 12.24
N LYS A 18 25.70 -7.69 12.37
CA LYS A 18 24.25 -7.50 12.55
C LYS A 18 23.52 -7.77 11.24
N PHE A 19 24.09 -7.36 10.11
CA PHE A 19 23.55 -7.63 8.78
C PHE A 19 23.52 -9.12 8.46
N ALA A 20 24.56 -9.88 8.81
CA ALA A 20 24.62 -11.33 8.62
C ALA A 20 23.53 -12.10 9.39
N LYS A 21 23.06 -11.55 10.52
CA LYS A 21 21.97 -12.12 11.32
C LYS A 21 20.58 -11.62 10.90
N ALA A 22 20.50 -10.71 9.93
CA ALA A 22 19.23 -10.19 9.45
C ALA A 22 18.47 -11.28 8.68
N MET A 23 17.24 -11.57 9.09
CA MET A 23 16.36 -12.46 8.33
C MET A 23 15.78 -11.71 7.12
N VAL A 24 16.25 -12.07 5.94
CA VAL A 24 15.59 -11.67 4.69
C VAL A 24 14.24 -12.40 4.62
N ARG A 25 13.14 -11.65 4.72
CA ARG A 25 11.79 -12.19 4.42
C ARG A 25 11.68 -12.47 2.92
N LYS A 26 12.21 -13.61 2.49
CA LYS A 26 12.12 -14.10 1.11
C LYS A 26 10.71 -14.64 0.89
N GLY A 27 10.01 -14.16 -0.13
CA GLY A 27 8.67 -14.65 -0.48
C GLY A 27 7.49 -13.85 0.08
N LEU A 28 7.70 -12.60 0.50
CA LEU A 28 6.59 -11.65 0.56
C LEU A 28 5.95 -11.61 -0.83
N LYS A 29 4.72 -12.14 -0.95
CA LYS A 29 3.91 -11.98 -2.17
C LYS A 29 3.85 -10.48 -2.42
N THR A 30 4.56 -10.01 -3.44
CA THR A 30 4.24 -8.76 -4.09
C THR A 30 2.84 -8.99 -4.65
N SER A 31 1.82 -8.56 -3.89
CA SER A 31 0.45 -8.58 -4.38
C SER A 31 0.50 -7.93 -5.75
N SER A 32 0.09 -8.66 -6.80
CA SER A 32 -0.05 -8.11 -8.15
C SER A 32 -0.60 -6.70 -8.02
N GLY A 33 0.25 -5.72 -8.35
CA GLY A 33 0.10 -4.35 -7.88
C GLY A 33 -1.20 -3.77 -8.38
N LYS A 34 -1.89 -2.99 -7.54
CA LYS A 34 -2.96 -2.14 -8.03
C LYS A 34 -2.36 -1.19 -9.07
N VAL A 35 -2.93 -1.14 -10.26
CA VAL A 35 -2.53 -0.17 -11.28
C VAL A 35 -3.20 1.16 -10.95
N LEU A 36 -2.42 2.24 -10.90
CA LEU A 36 -2.95 3.60 -10.78
C LEU A 36 -3.53 4.01 -12.13
N LEU A 37 -4.84 4.25 -12.17
CA LEU A 37 -5.56 4.68 -13.36
C LEU A 37 -6.38 5.93 -13.03
N THR A 38 -6.39 6.89 -13.95
CA THR A 38 -7.34 8.01 -13.92
C THR A 38 -8.61 7.60 -14.65
N LEU A 39 -9.67 7.31 -13.90
CA LEU A 39 -11.00 6.92 -14.41
C LEU A 39 -12.05 7.92 -13.94
N ARG A 40 -12.99 8.27 -14.82
CA ARG A 40 -14.18 9.05 -14.44
C ARG A 40 -15.29 8.10 -13.99
N ILE A 41 -15.89 8.40 -12.85
CA ILE A 41 -17.04 7.68 -12.27
C ILE A 41 -18.09 8.75 -11.97
N ASP A 42 -19.36 8.42 -12.20
CA ASP A 42 -20.48 9.33 -11.93
C ASP A 42 -20.50 9.82 -10.48
N GLU A 43 -20.91 11.07 -10.30
CA GLU A 43 -20.87 11.75 -9.01
C GLU A 43 -21.74 11.07 -7.95
N ASP A 44 -22.92 10.60 -8.34
CA ASP A 44 -23.88 9.93 -7.48
C ASP A 44 -23.34 8.58 -6.97
N VAL A 45 -22.68 7.82 -7.84
CA VAL A 45 -21.99 6.57 -7.50
C VAL A 45 -20.88 6.84 -6.48
N VAL A 46 -20.01 7.81 -6.73
CA VAL A 46 -18.93 8.17 -5.80
C VAL A 46 -19.50 8.64 -4.46
N SER A 47 -20.53 9.48 -4.50
CA SER A 47 -21.22 10.01 -3.32
C SER A 47 -21.83 8.90 -2.47
N TRP A 48 -22.48 7.92 -3.11
CA TRP A 48 -23.06 6.78 -2.43
C TRP A 48 -22.01 5.92 -1.71
N PHE A 49 -20.87 5.66 -2.35
CA PHE A 49 -19.78 4.91 -1.72
C PHE A 49 -19.10 5.70 -0.59
N ARG A 50 -18.96 7.02 -0.72
CA ARG A 50 -18.41 7.91 0.33
C ARG A 50 -19.29 7.94 1.59
N LYS A 51 -20.62 7.95 1.43
CA LYS A 51 -21.57 7.92 2.56
C LYS A 51 -21.42 6.68 3.45
N ARG A 52 -20.85 5.59 2.91
CA ARG A 52 -20.59 4.33 3.65
C ARG A 52 -19.26 4.33 4.42
N GLY A 53 -18.61 5.47 4.56
CA GLY A 53 -17.42 5.66 5.39
C GLY A 53 -16.10 5.33 4.70
N ARG A 54 -15.05 5.17 5.52
CA ARG A 54 -13.67 4.96 5.06
C ARG A 54 -13.57 3.73 4.15
N GLY A 55 -12.65 3.80 3.18
CA GLY A 55 -12.37 2.68 2.26
C GLY A 55 -13.32 2.60 1.06
N TYR A 56 -13.99 3.70 0.71
CA TYR A 56 -14.90 3.75 -0.44
C TYR A 56 -14.25 3.26 -1.75
N GLN A 57 -12.99 3.63 -2.01
CA GLN A 57 -12.22 3.13 -3.17
C GLN A 57 -12.01 1.61 -3.14
N THR A 58 -11.74 1.04 -1.96
CA THR A 58 -11.59 -0.41 -1.79
C THR A 58 -12.92 -1.12 -2.08
N LYS A 59 -14.05 -0.53 -1.67
CA LYS A 59 -15.39 -1.07 -1.94
C LYS A 59 -15.75 -1.02 -3.43
N ILE A 60 -15.41 0.07 -4.13
CA ILE A 60 -15.56 0.17 -5.59
C ILE A 60 -14.77 -0.94 -6.28
N ASN A 61 -13.49 -1.11 -5.92
CA ASN A 61 -12.65 -2.15 -6.49
C ASN A 61 -13.16 -3.57 -6.19
N ALA A 62 -13.74 -3.82 -5.01
CA ALA A 62 -14.36 -5.09 -4.67
C ALA A 62 -15.59 -5.38 -5.54
N LEU A 63 -16.43 -4.38 -5.80
CA LEU A 63 -17.58 -4.51 -6.69
C LEU A 63 -17.15 -4.86 -8.12
N LEU A 64 -16.14 -4.16 -8.65
CA LEU A 64 -15.60 -4.44 -9.99
C LEU A 64 -15.06 -5.88 -10.09
N ARG A 65 -14.38 -6.37 -9.05
CA ARG A 65 -13.92 -7.77 -9.00
C ARG A 65 -15.05 -8.77 -9.01
N ALA A 66 -16.07 -8.56 -8.16
CA ALA A 66 -17.24 -9.44 -8.12
C ALA A 66 -17.94 -9.50 -9.48
N TYR A 67 -18.07 -8.35 -10.17
CA TYR A 67 -18.62 -8.30 -11.52
C TYR A 67 -17.77 -9.09 -12.51
N MET A 68 -16.43 -8.92 -12.49
CA MET A 68 -15.51 -9.68 -13.34
C MET A 68 -15.62 -11.19 -13.11
N GLU A 69 -15.72 -11.64 -11.86
CA GLU A 69 -15.83 -13.06 -11.51
C GLU A 69 -17.16 -13.66 -11.94
N ALA A 70 -18.25 -12.90 -11.84
CA ALA A 70 -19.58 -13.35 -12.27
C ALA A 70 -19.75 -13.44 -13.79
N HIS A 71 -18.93 -12.73 -14.56
CA HIS A 71 -18.97 -12.69 -16.04
C HIS A 71 -17.78 -13.39 -16.68
N LYS A 72 -17.16 -14.32 -15.94
CA LYS A 72 -16.05 -15.13 -16.39
C LYS A 72 -16.54 -16.50 -16.84
#